data_AF-A0A2Z2MLI2-F1
#
_entry.id   AF-A0A2Z2MLI2-F1
#
_cell.length_a   1.000
_cell.length_b   1.000
_cell.length_c   1.000
_cell.angle_alpha   90.00
_cell.angle_beta   90.00
_cell.angle_gamma   90.00
#
_symmetry.space_group_name_H-M   'P 1'
#
loop_
_entity.id
_entity.type
_entity.pdbx_description
1 polymer ?
#
loop_
_entity_poly.entity_id
_entity_poly.type
_entity_poly.pdbx_seq_one_letter_code
_entity_poly.pdbx_strand_id
1 'polypeptide(L)'
;MAFLLIGLLVSGIGYGTWAVYHDEETSSGNYVQAGTFDLYLTDTGESADAQWVLMNAYPGSNVQEEGDIRIYNNGSIEADHVEIAFKLRCYEDNDGNISNGQVAGPESDTNLTGIGDWLKEILVLSMTYSESPSNSNPTLDLVYIDLNGYHYDSSYLTDVDGDGYITLYDLSKQVIDDLYAPPALNGAAPDNAHYTTFQMKLQVREMGHPQNYWQGDVCELIVYVGLAQDESQDVLEPKGFEMVLP
;
A
#
# COMPACT_ATOMS: atom_id res chain seq x y z
N MET A 1 5.15 -52.66 -47.03
CA MET A 1 3.80 -53.26 -47.00
C MET A 1 3.58 -53.73 -45.57
N ALA A 2 2.85 -52.95 -44.78
CA ALA A 2 1.43 -53.20 -44.44
C ALA A 2 1.29 -54.29 -43.35
N PHE A 3 0.45 -54.20 -42.33
CA PHE A 3 -0.36 -53.19 -41.64
C PHE A 3 -1.02 -54.03 -40.53
N LEU A 4 -1.00 -53.62 -39.26
CA LEU A 4 -2.07 -54.04 -38.35
C LEU A 4 -2.51 -52.84 -37.52
N LEU A 5 -3.79 -52.53 -37.69
CA LEU A 5 -4.54 -51.39 -37.20
C LEU A 5 -5.72 -51.94 -36.39
N ILE A 6 -6.34 -51.05 -35.61
CA ILE A 6 -7.47 -51.20 -34.67
C ILE A 6 -6.96 -51.38 -33.23
N GLY A 7 -7.10 -50.44 -32.30
CA GLY A 7 -7.90 -49.21 -32.27
C GLY A 7 -8.54 -49.11 -30.89
N LEU A 8 -8.07 -48.19 -30.04
CA LEU A 8 -8.86 -47.69 -28.92
C LEU A 8 -8.88 -46.17 -28.99
N LEU A 9 -10.04 -45.67 -29.39
CA LEU A 9 -10.41 -44.27 -29.39
C LEU A 9 -10.82 -43.91 -27.95
N VAL A 10 -10.08 -43.03 -27.29
CA VAL A 10 -10.58 -42.29 -26.13
C VAL A 10 -10.43 -40.81 -26.45
N SER A 11 -11.49 -40.24 -27.00
CA SER A 11 -11.71 -38.80 -27.05
C SER A 11 -12.19 -38.35 -25.68
N GLY A 12 -11.49 -37.41 -25.05
CA GLY A 12 -11.98 -36.79 -23.83
C GLY A 12 -10.98 -35.86 -23.15
N ILE A 13 -11.05 -34.58 -23.56
CA ILE A 13 -10.62 -33.39 -22.82
C ILE A 13 -9.10 -33.18 -22.77
N GLY A 14 -8.65 -32.10 -23.43
CA GLY A 14 -7.26 -31.65 -23.39
C GLY A 14 -6.86 -31.29 -21.97
N TYR A 15 -5.98 -32.10 -21.38
CA TYR A 15 -5.15 -31.66 -20.28
C TYR A 15 -4.02 -30.83 -20.89
N GLY A 16 -4.23 -29.51 -20.95
CA GLY A 16 -3.13 -28.59 -21.12
C GLY A 16 -2.08 -28.88 -20.06
N THR A 17 -0.83 -29.03 -20.49
CA THR A 17 0.34 -29.15 -19.63
C THR A 17 0.34 -27.96 -18.67
N TRP A 18 0.14 -28.21 -17.38
CA TRP A 18 0.35 -27.21 -16.33
C TRP A 18 1.86 -26.98 -16.26
N ALA A 19 2.33 -25.90 -16.85
CA ALA A 19 3.68 -25.42 -16.60
C ALA A 19 3.66 -24.69 -15.25
N VAL A 20 4.34 -25.28 -14.29
CA VAL A 20 4.65 -24.65 -13.00
C VAL A 20 5.72 -23.61 -13.28
N TYR A 21 5.30 -22.34 -13.32
CA TYR A 21 6.20 -21.21 -13.21
C TYR A 21 6.23 -20.82 -11.74
N HIS A 22 7.41 -20.96 -11.15
CA HIS A 22 7.75 -20.48 -9.83
C HIS A 22 8.52 -19.18 -10.05
N ASP A 23 7.86 -18.07 -9.77
CA ASP A 23 8.51 -16.79 -9.53
C ASP A 23 8.20 -16.40 -8.08
N GLU A 24 9.21 -15.94 -7.37
CA GLU A 24 9.22 -15.76 -5.92
C GLU A 24 9.27 -14.27 -5.61
N GLU A 25 8.21 -13.54 -5.97
CA GLU A 25 7.96 -12.16 -5.55
C GLU A 25 6.49 -12.12 -5.07
N THR A 26 6.28 -11.77 -3.80
CA THR A 26 5.05 -12.12 -3.08
C THR A 26 3.91 -11.12 -3.35
N SER A 27 3.10 -11.37 -4.38
CA SER A 27 1.70 -10.92 -4.43
C SER A 27 0.81 -12.17 -4.34
N SER A 28 0.44 -12.56 -3.13
CA SER A 28 -0.49 -13.66 -2.92
C SER A 28 -1.92 -13.15 -3.13
N GLY A 29 -2.49 -13.34 -4.32
CA GLY A 29 -3.91 -13.00 -4.56
C GLY A 29 -4.38 -12.94 -6.02
N ASN A 30 -3.51 -12.73 -7.01
CA ASN A 30 -3.99 -12.50 -8.38
C ASN A 30 -4.24 -13.82 -9.14
N TYR A 31 -5.52 -14.13 -9.41
CA TYR A 31 -5.94 -15.20 -10.32
C TYR A 31 -6.23 -14.60 -11.70
N VAL A 32 -5.43 -14.89 -12.74
CA VAL A 32 -5.72 -14.44 -14.12
C VAL A 32 -6.00 -15.63 -15.04
N GLN A 33 -7.21 -15.67 -15.57
CA GLN A 33 -7.58 -16.54 -16.69
C GLN A 33 -7.24 -15.81 -18.01
N ALA A 34 -6.13 -16.20 -18.65
CA ALA A 34 -5.73 -15.83 -20.01
C ALA A 34 -5.61 -14.32 -20.31
N GLY A 35 -4.67 -13.67 -19.62
CA GLY A 35 -4.04 -12.37 -19.85
C GLY A 35 -2.93 -12.20 -18.80
N THR A 36 -1.94 -11.34 -18.99
CA THR A 36 -0.98 -11.03 -17.92
C THR A 36 -1.36 -9.71 -17.29
N PHE A 37 -1.52 -9.71 -15.97
CA PHE A 37 -1.66 -8.53 -15.15
C PHE A 37 -0.29 -8.24 -14.54
N ASP A 38 0.26 -7.04 -14.73
CA ASP A 38 1.61 -6.68 -14.27
C ASP A 38 1.54 -5.27 -13.66
N LEU A 39 1.80 -5.19 -12.35
CA LEU A 39 1.69 -3.97 -11.56
C LEU A 39 3.09 -3.43 -11.32
N TYR A 40 3.34 -2.21 -11.81
CA TYR A 40 4.62 -1.53 -11.62
C TYR A 40 4.43 -0.34 -10.70
N LEU A 41 5.20 -0.25 -9.61
CA LEU A 41 5.28 0.93 -8.75
C LEU A 41 6.64 1.61 -8.96
N THR A 42 6.65 2.89 -9.34
CA THR A 42 7.92 3.64 -9.45
C THR A 42 8.30 4.29 -8.12
N ASP A 43 8.63 3.48 -7.12
CA ASP A 43 9.47 3.92 -5.99
C ASP A 43 10.95 4.07 -6.44
N THR A 44 11.26 3.68 -7.69
CA THR A 44 12.59 3.48 -8.32
C THR A 44 13.23 2.10 -8.05
N GLY A 45 12.56 1.21 -7.32
CA GLY A 45 12.86 -0.23 -7.21
C GLY A 45 12.11 -1.18 -8.17
N GLU A 46 12.50 -2.46 -8.18
CA GLU A 46 11.93 -3.56 -8.98
C GLU A 46 10.70 -4.24 -8.32
N SER A 47 10.25 -3.80 -7.15
CA SER A 47 9.16 -4.41 -6.37
C SER A 47 7.89 -3.54 -6.36
N ALA A 48 6.72 -4.17 -6.27
CA ALA A 48 5.40 -3.52 -6.25
C ALA A 48 4.99 -2.97 -4.86
N ASP A 49 5.96 -2.75 -3.97
CA ASP A 49 5.76 -2.15 -2.65
C ASP A 49 6.48 -0.79 -2.61
N ALA A 50 5.79 0.26 -2.18
CA ALA A 50 6.42 1.53 -1.84
C ALA A 50 6.62 1.60 -0.32
N GLN A 51 7.80 2.03 0.11
CA GLN A 51 8.16 2.09 1.53
C GLN A 51 8.52 3.52 1.93
N TRP A 52 7.85 4.04 2.96
CA TRP A 52 8.24 5.28 3.63
C TRP A 52 8.78 4.97 5.02
N VAL A 53 9.96 5.53 5.33
CA VAL A 53 10.56 5.35 6.65
C VAL A 53 10.43 6.65 7.44
N LEU A 54 9.73 6.58 8.57
CA LEU A 54 9.54 7.72 9.47
C LEU A 54 10.65 7.68 10.54
N MET A 55 11.65 8.55 10.41
CA MET A 55 12.77 8.66 11.36
C MET A 55 12.79 10.03 12.02
N ASN A 56 13.33 10.11 13.24
CA ASN A 56 13.56 11.38 13.96
C ASN A 56 12.30 12.27 14.07
N ALA A 57 11.14 11.63 14.19
CA ALA A 57 9.86 12.30 14.40
C ALA A 57 9.89 13.13 15.70
N TYR A 58 9.19 14.26 15.72
CA TYR A 58 8.94 15.05 16.92
C TYR A 58 7.58 15.74 16.82
N PRO A 59 6.91 16.07 17.94
CA PRO A 59 5.60 16.70 17.89
C PRO A 59 5.57 17.99 17.06
N GLY A 60 4.57 18.11 16.19
CA GLY A 60 4.42 19.21 15.24
C GLY A 60 5.30 19.13 13.99
N SER A 61 6.15 18.10 13.85
CA SER A 61 6.93 17.91 12.63
C SER A 61 6.03 17.45 11.49
N ASN A 62 6.17 18.10 10.34
CA ASN A 62 5.64 17.54 9.10
C ASN A 62 6.61 16.45 8.66
N VAL A 63 6.09 15.23 8.47
CA VAL A 63 6.87 14.17 7.84
C VAL A 63 6.64 14.32 6.34
N GLN A 64 7.24 15.38 5.79
CA GLN A 64 7.21 15.68 4.37
C GLN A 64 8.27 14.85 3.67
N GLU A 65 7.88 13.66 3.24
CA GLU A 65 8.44 13.08 2.02
C GLU A 65 7.28 12.96 1.04
N GLU A 66 7.26 13.80 0.01
CA GLU A 66 6.29 13.68 -1.08
C GLU A 66 6.62 12.39 -1.83
N GLY A 67 6.05 11.29 -1.35
CA GLY A 67 6.07 10.01 -2.02
C GLY A 67 4.99 9.97 -3.07
N ASP A 68 5.37 10.06 -4.33
CA ASP A 68 4.48 9.80 -5.45
C ASP A 68 4.55 8.31 -5.78
N ILE A 69 3.54 7.54 -5.36
CA ILE A 69 3.40 6.17 -5.85
C ILE A 69 2.72 6.26 -7.21
N ARG A 70 3.42 5.88 -8.27
CA ARG A 70 2.81 5.71 -9.60
C ARG A 70 2.43 4.27 -9.80
N ILE A 71 1.18 4.04 -10.18
CA ILE A 71 0.57 2.74 -10.34
C ILE A 71 0.29 2.54 -11.83
N TYR A 72 0.87 1.50 -12.40
CA TYR A 72 0.69 1.14 -13.81
C TYR A 72 -0.02 -0.21 -13.93
N ASN A 73 -0.94 -0.33 -14.90
CA ASN A 73 -1.43 -1.62 -15.37
C ASN A 73 -0.64 -2.02 -16.62
N ASN A 74 0.52 -2.66 -16.45
CA ASN A 74 1.33 -3.16 -17.57
C ASN A 74 0.71 -4.37 -18.28
N GLY A 75 -0.45 -4.83 -17.81
CA GLY A 75 -1.21 -5.89 -18.44
C GLY A 75 -1.90 -5.50 -19.74
N SER A 76 -2.53 -6.49 -20.38
CA SER A 76 -3.34 -6.32 -21.59
C SER A 76 -4.85 -6.36 -21.33
N ILE A 77 -5.25 -6.46 -20.08
CA ILE A 77 -6.64 -6.46 -19.62
C ILE A 77 -6.85 -5.20 -18.79
N GLU A 78 -7.91 -4.47 -19.08
CA GLU A 78 -8.36 -3.36 -18.23
C GLU A 78 -8.78 -3.93 -16.87
N ALA A 79 -8.19 -3.41 -15.81
CA ALA A 79 -8.64 -3.71 -14.45
C ALA A 79 -9.91 -2.92 -14.14
N ASP A 80 -10.67 -3.42 -13.17
CA ASP A 80 -11.89 -2.78 -12.71
C ASP A 80 -11.55 -1.66 -11.72
N HIS A 81 -10.87 -2.02 -10.63
CA HIS A 81 -10.46 -1.08 -9.58
C HIS A 81 -9.09 -1.41 -8.98
N VAL A 82 -8.61 -0.47 -8.16
CA VAL A 82 -7.40 -0.54 -7.35
C VAL A 82 -7.79 -0.55 -5.88
N GLU A 83 -7.10 -1.39 -5.12
CA GLU A 83 -7.14 -1.40 -3.66
C GLU A 83 -5.80 -0.93 -3.10
N ILE A 84 -5.82 -0.19 -1.99
CA ILE A 84 -4.62 0.25 -1.27
C ILE A 84 -4.74 -0.12 0.20
N ALA A 85 -3.73 -0.81 0.74
CA ALA A 85 -3.67 -1.17 2.15
C ALA A 85 -2.30 -0.82 2.76
N PHE A 86 -2.28 -0.57 4.06
CA PHE A 86 -1.08 -0.10 4.76
C PHE A 86 -0.65 -1.08 5.84
N LYS A 87 0.64 -1.43 5.84
CA LYS A 87 1.28 -2.12 6.96
C LYS A 87 2.26 -1.17 7.64
N LEU A 88 2.19 -1.15 8.97
CA LEU A 88 3.20 -0.47 9.78
C LEU A 88 4.09 -1.50 10.43
N ARG A 89 5.39 -1.39 10.21
CA ARG A 89 6.39 -2.15 10.94
C ARG A 89 7.22 -1.19 11.77
N CYS A 90 7.05 -1.24 13.08
CA CYS A 90 7.75 -0.33 13.96
C CYS A 90 8.74 -1.07 14.85
N TYR A 91 9.80 -0.36 15.17
CA TYR A 91 10.94 -0.84 15.91
C TYR A 91 11.08 0.06 17.13
N GLU A 92 11.14 -0.61 18.28
CA GLU A 92 11.66 0.03 19.47
C GLU A 92 13.15 0.32 19.23
N ASP A 93 13.52 1.59 19.27
CA ASP A 93 14.89 2.02 18.98
C ASP A 93 15.28 3.26 19.79
N ASN A 94 16.58 3.52 19.93
CA ASN A 94 17.07 4.59 20.79
C ASN A 94 17.52 5.86 20.08
N ASP A 95 17.84 5.76 18.79
CA ASP A 95 18.42 6.88 18.03
C ASP A 95 17.89 7.00 16.59
N GLY A 96 16.84 6.26 16.25
CA GLY A 96 16.20 6.30 14.95
C GLY A 96 17.03 5.64 13.84
N ASN A 97 17.97 4.77 14.19
CA ASN A 97 18.87 4.09 13.27
C ASN A 97 18.69 2.57 13.32
N ILE A 98 17.76 2.09 12.51
CA ILE A 98 17.42 0.66 12.36
C ILE A 98 18.61 -0.26 12.00
N SER A 99 19.76 0.29 11.59
CA SER A 99 20.92 -0.49 11.11
C SER A 99 22.00 -0.77 12.17
N ASN A 100 21.95 -0.12 13.35
CA ASN A 100 23.01 -0.23 14.36
C ASN A 100 22.70 -1.22 15.51
N GLY A 101 21.62 -2.00 15.37
CA GLY A 101 21.15 -2.97 16.34
C GLY A 101 20.17 -2.33 17.31
N GLN A 102 18.88 -2.51 17.03
CA GLN A 102 17.72 -2.06 17.81
C GLN A 102 18.01 -2.09 19.32
N VAL A 103 18.18 -0.91 19.92
CA VAL A 103 18.35 -0.76 21.37
C VAL A 103 17.10 -0.09 21.89
N ALA A 104 16.51 -0.62 22.98
CA ALA A 104 15.38 0.05 23.63
C ALA A 104 15.68 1.53 23.91
N GLY A 105 14.65 2.36 23.78
CA GLY A 105 14.69 3.83 23.70
C GLY A 105 15.71 4.55 24.60
N PRO A 106 16.07 5.81 24.30
CA PRO A 106 16.87 6.64 25.19
C PRO A 106 16.18 6.75 26.56
N GLU A 107 16.90 7.21 27.61
CA GLU A 107 16.31 7.37 28.96
C GLU A 107 15.01 8.22 28.97
N SER A 108 14.85 9.11 27.98
CA SER A 108 13.64 9.92 27.82
C SER A 108 12.41 9.14 27.37
N ASP A 109 12.60 7.96 26.76
CA ASP A 109 11.51 7.08 26.40
C ASP A 109 10.91 6.42 27.64
N THR A 110 9.59 6.57 27.77
CA THR A 110 8.82 6.08 28.91
C THR A 110 8.10 4.75 28.61
N ASN A 111 8.17 4.25 27.38
CA ASN A 111 7.59 2.98 26.96
C ASN A 111 8.60 2.12 26.17
N LEU A 112 9.50 1.45 26.89
CA LEU A 112 10.56 0.61 26.31
C LEU A 112 10.08 -0.77 25.78
N THR A 113 8.79 -0.90 25.49
CA THR A 113 8.18 -2.17 25.07
C THR A 113 7.27 -2.00 23.86
N GLY A 114 7.43 -0.88 23.14
CA GLY A 114 6.69 -0.55 21.93
C GLY A 114 6.24 0.90 21.89
N ILE A 115 5.60 1.28 20.80
CA ILE A 115 5.41 2.67 20.38
C ILE A 115 4.26 3.46 21.05
N GLY A 116 3.62 2.91 22.09
CA GLY A 116 2.46 3.52 22.75
C GLY A 116 1.32 3.90 21.78
N ASP A 117 0.79 5.12 21.88
CA ASP A 117 -0.22 5.68 20.98
C ASP A 117 0.37 6.38 19.73
N TRP A 118 1.66 6.20 19.40
CA TRP A 118 2.35 6.96 18.34
C TRP A 118 1.60 6.95 16.99
N LEU A 119 1.03 5.82 16.61
CA LEU A 119 0.27 5.69 15.34
C LEU A 119 -0.99 6.54 15.28
N LYS A 120 -1.63 6.80 16.44
CA LYS A 120 -2.79 7.69 16.55
C LYS A 120 -2.38 9.16 16.59
N GLU A 121 -1.11 9.42 16.89
CA GLU A 121 -0.56 10.77 16.90
C GLU A 121 -0.02 11.19 15.53
N ILE A 122 0.21 10.26 14.60
CA ILE A 122 0.61 10.57 13.22
C ILE A 122 -0.63 10.75 12.34
N LEU A 123 -0.94 12.01 12.07
CA LEU A 123 -2.06 12.48 11.27
C LEU A 123 -1.76 12.40 9.78
N VAL A 124 -2.73 11.96 8.98
CA VAL A 124 -2.74 12.16 7.53
C VAL A 124 -3.28 13.55 7.24
N LEU A 125 -2.44 14.47 6.75
CA LEU A 125 -2.83 15.85 6.41
C LEU A 125 -3.53 15.95 5.06
N SER A 126 -3.05 15.17 4.09
CA SER A 126 -3.66 15.08 2.77
C SER A 126 -3.39 13.72 2.17
N MET A 127 -4.34 13.22 1.40
CA MET A 127 -4.23 12.00 0.63
C MET A 127 -4.98 12.21 -0.69
N THR A 128 -4.28 12.07 -1.81
CA THR A 128 -4.82 12.34 -3.13
C THR A 128 -4.54 11.18 -4.06
N TYR A 129 -5.54 10.78 -4.83
CA TYR A 129 -5.45 9.79 -5.90
C TYR A 129 -5.82 10.45 -7.22
N SER A 130 -4.98 10.34 -8.25
CA SER A 130 -5.24 11.00 -9.54
C SER A 130 -4.73 10.23 -10.76
N GLU A 131 -5.40 10.34 -11.90
CA GLU A 131 -4.93 9.79 -13.18
C GLU A 131 -3.97 10.77 -13.86
N SER A 132 -2.91 10.27 -14.48
CA SER A 132 -1.92 11.07 -15.20
C SER A 132 -1.73 10.60 -16.65
N PRO A 133 -1.94 11.50 -17.64
CA PRO A 133 -2.59 12.79 -17.49
C PRO A 133 -4.07 12.57 -17.11
N SER A 134 -4.67 13.57 -16.48
CA SER A 134 -6.10 13.53 -16.11
C SER A 134 -6.93 13.60 -17.40
N ASN A 135 -7.30 12.44 -17.91
CA ASN A 135 -7.92 12.30 -19.22
C ASN A 135 -9.41 12.00 -19.09
N SER A 136 -9.75 11.17 -18.10
CA SER A 136 -11.12 10.62 -17.96
C SER A 136 -11.60 10.56 -16.51
N ASN A 137 -10.69 10.31 -15.56
CA ASN A 137 -11.03 10.14 -14.16
C ASN A 137 -10.78 11.43 -13.33
N PRO A 138 -11.67 11.74 -12.36
CA PRO A 138 -11.47 12.88 -11.47
C PRO A 138 -10.33 12.61 -10.48
N THR A 139 -9.64 13.67 -10.06
CA THR A 139 -8.80 13.62 -8.86
C THR A 139 -9.69 13.35 -7.64
N LEU A 140 -9.32 12.36 -6.83
CA LEU A 140 -9.95 12.04 -5.57
C LEU A 140 -9.11 12.61 -4.43
N ASP A 141 -9.69 13.53 -3.66
CA ASP A 141 -9.10 14.05 -2.43
C ASP A 141 -9.65 13.24 -1.26
N LEU A 142 -8.96 12.13 -0.93
CA LEU A 142 -9.37 11.16 0.09
C LEU A 142 -9.26 11.76 1.49
N VAL A 143 -8.24 12.60 1.73
CA VAL A 143 -8.05 13.40 2.94
C VAL A 143 -7.58 14.79 2.53
N TYR A 144 -8.16 15.84 3.12
CA TYR A 144 -7.74 17.22 2.87
C TYR A 144 -8.09 18.15 4.03
N ILE A 145 -7.42 19.30 4.06
CA ILE A 145 -7.69 20.37 5.03
C ILE A 145 -8.05 21.64 4.26
N ASP A 146 -9.17 22.25 4.60
CA ASP A 146 -9.61 23.53 4.04
C ASP A 146 -9.93 24.56 5.16
N LEU A 147 -10.62 25.65 4.81
CA LEU A 147 -10.98 26.70 5.76
C LEU A 147 -12.03 26.25 6.80
N ASN A 148 -12.77 25.19 6.53
CA ASN A 148 -13.79 24.60 7.41
C ASN A 148 -13.22 23.50 8.31
N GLY A 149 -12.00 23.02 8.01
CA GLY A 149 -11.24 22.15 8.89
C GLY A 149 -10.71 20.91 8.20
N TYR A 150 -10.65 19.83 8.97
CA TYR A 150 -10.17 18.52 8.54
C TYR A 150 -11.30 17.72 7.89
N HIS A 151 -11.04 17.14 6.73
CA HIS A 151 -12.01 16.39 5.95
C HIS A 151 -11.40 15.09 5.42
N TYR A 152 -12.23 14.05 5.33
CA TYR A 152 -11.93 12.81 4.64
C TYR A 152 -13.17 12.31 3.89
N ASP A 153 -12.98 11.57 2.80
CA ASP A 153 -14.07 10.97 2.04
C ASP A 153 -14.53 9.66 2.70
N SER A 154 -15.70 9.70 3.33
CA SER A 154 -16.28 8.55 4.03
C SER A 154 -16.69 7.39 3.12
N SER A 155 -16.63 7.58 1.79
CA SER A 155 -16.86 6.50 0.83
C SER A 155 -15.67 5.53 0.77
N TYR A 156 -14.47 6.02 1.11
CA TYR A 156 -13.21 5.29 1.00
C TYR A 156 -12.50 5.09 2.34
N LEU A 157 -12.74 5.98 3.30
CA LEU A 157 -12.04 6.01 4.58
C LEU A 157 -13.00 6.07 5.75
N THR A 158 -12.64 5.37 6.81
CA THR A 158 -13.32 5.42 8.11
C THR A 158 -12.32 5.85 9.18
N ASP A 159 -12.73 6.80 10.00
CA ASP A 159 -12.12 7.09 11.30
C ASP A 159 -12.51 5.94 12.25
N VAL A 160 -11.56 5.05 12.53
CA VAL A 160 -11.82 3.74 13.16
C VAL A 160 -11.94 3.89 14.68
N ASP A 161 -11.18 4.79 15.29
CA ASP A 161 -11.23 5.03 16.74
C ASP A 161 -12.13 6.20 17.15
N GLY A 162 -12.64 6.96 16.18
CA GLY A 162 -13.65 8.00 16.37
C GLY A 162 -13.09 9.30 16.95
N ASP A 163 -11.79 9.56 16.78
CA ASP A 163 -11.12 10.75 17.31
C ASP A 163 -11.31 12.01 16.43
N GLY A 164 -11.94 11.85 15.27
CA GLY A 164 -12.23 12.89 14.29
C GLY A 164 -11.18 13.05 13.20
N TYR A 165 -10.15 12.20 13.17
CA TYR A 165 -9.03 12.29 12.25
C TYR A 165 -8.75 10.96 11.55
N ILE A 166 -8.06 11.00 10.40
CA ILE A 166 -7.46 9.80 9.80
C ILE A 166 -5.98 9.81 10.17
N THR A 167 -5.58 8.78 10.91
CA THR A 167 -4.23 8.57 11.42
C THR A 167 -3.63 7.31 10.81
N LEU A 168 -2.34 7.06 11.05
CA LEU A 168 -1.72 5.80 10.66
C LEU A 168 -2.36 4.59 11.37
N TYR A 169 -2.92 4.79 12.56
CA TYR A 169 -3.72 3.76 13.22
C TYR A 169 -4.93 3.36 12.37
N ASP A 170 -5.71 4.33 11.88
CA ASP A 170 -6.89 4.07 11.05
C ASP A 170 -6.51 3.38 9.74
N LEU A 171 -5.47 3.86 9.06
CA LEU A 171 -5.00 3.26 7.81
C LEU A 171 -4.54 1.82 7.98
N SER A 172 -3.96 1.46 9.13
CA SER A 172 -3.56 0.07 9.42
C SER A 172 -4.75 -0.90 9.56
N LYS A 173 -5.97 -0.38 9.74
CA LYS A 173 -7.17 -1.17 10.02
C LYS A 173 -8.15 -1.28 8.85
N GLN A 174 -7.83 -0.69 7.71
CA GLN A 174 -8.73 -0.65 6.57
C GLN A 174 -8.00 -0.85 5.23
N VAL A 175 -8.79 -1.04 4.19
CA VAL A 175 -8.38 -1.00 2.78
C VAL A 175 -9.11 0.17 2.16
N ILE A 176 -8.40 0.95 1.34
CA ILE A 176 -9.00 1.93 0.45
C ILE A 176 -9.40 1.16 -0.81
N ASP A 177 -10.68 1.08 -1.07
CA ASP A 177 -11.28 0.20 -2.07
C ASP A 177 -11.96 0.99 -3.20
N ASP A 178 -12.33 0.33 -4.30
CA ASP A 178 -13.08 0.91 -5.42
C ASP A 178 -12.41 2.14 -6.09
N LEU A 179 -11.08 2.28 -5.99
CA LEU A 179 -10.37 3.34 -6.72
C LEU A 179 -10.30 2.97 -8.21
N TYR A 180 -10.51 3.92 -9.11
CA TYR A 180 -10.46 3.60 -10.55
C TYR A 180 -9.07 3.09 -10.98
N ALA A 181 -9.04 2.07 -11.83
CA ALA A 181 -7.80 1.49 -12.33
C ALA A 181 -7.06 2.37 -13.35
N PRO A 182 -5.71 2.35 -13.38
CA PRO A 182 -4.96 2.88 -14.52
C PRO A 182 -5.26 2.08 -15.79
N PRO A 183 -5.23 2.75 -16.97
CA PRO A 183 -5.48 2.08 -18.24
C PRO A 183 -4.41 1.02 -18.54
N ALA A 184 -4.81 -0.05 -19.24
CA ALA A 184 -3.92 -1.12 -19.63
C ALA A 184 -2.85 -0.68 -20.67
N LEU A 185 -1.58 -0.95 -20.39
CA LEU A 185 -0.46 -0.63 -21.30
C LEU A 185 -0.28 -1.66 -22.42
N ASN A 186 -0.97 -2.79 -22.38
CA ASN A 186 -0.85 -3.87 -23.37
C ASN A 186 0.60 -4.39 -23.52
N GLY A 187 1.34 -4.47 -22.41
CA GLY A 187 2.75 -4.86 -22.38
C GLY A 187 3.72 -3.81 -22.93
N ALA A 188 3.26 -2.56 -23.16
CA ALA A 188 4.15 -1.44 -23.42
C ALA A 188 4.86 -1.00 -22.14
N ALA A 189 6.10 -0.55 -22.26
CA ALA A 189 6.84 -0.07 -21.09
C ALA A 189 6.09 1.09 -20.38
N PRO A 190 6.17 1.18 -19.03
CA PRO A 190 5.66 2.31 -18.27
C PRO A 190 6.11 3.64 -18.86
N ASP A 191 5.17 4.57 -19.04
CA ASP A 191 5.43 5.89 -19.59
C ASP A 191 5.00 7.01 -18.62
N ASN A 192 5.19 8.26 -19.03
CA ASN A 192 4.74 9.41 -18.24
C ASN A 192 3.30 9.83 -18.59
N ALA A 193 2.51 8.94 -19.19
CA ALA A 193 1.19 9.29 -19.71
C ALA A 193 0.05 8.30 -19.37
N HIS A 194 0.34 7.16 -18.73
CA HIS A 194 -0.67 6.15 -18.45
C HIS A 194 -0.43 5.51 -17.08
N TYR A 195 -0.69 6.28 -16.02
CA TYR A 195 -0.60 5.81 -14.64
C TYR A 195 -1.60 6.54 -13.75
N THR A 196 -1.90 5.94 -12.61
CA THR A 196 -2.50 6.66 -11.49
C THR A 196 -1.44 6.98 -10.45
N THR A 197 -1.63 8.09 -9.74
CA THR A 197 -0.75 8.54 -8.66
C THR A 197 -1.48 8.43 -7.35
N PHE A 198 -0.82 7.90 -6.34
CA PHE A 198 -1.21 8.02 -4.95
C PHE A 198 -0.17 8.88 -4.22
N GLN A 199 -0.66 9.92 -3.53
CA GLN A 199 0.17 10.87 -2.80
C GLN A 199 -0.39 11.03 -1.39
N MET A 200 0.50 11.10 -0.39
CA MET A 200 0.10 11.30 1.00
C MET A 200 1.04 12.27 1.71
N LYS A 201 0.51 13.05 2.67
CA LYS A 201 1.29 13.92 3.56
C LYS A 201 0.94 13.60 5.01
N LEU A 202 1.96 13.47 5.85
CA LEU A 202 1.82 13.10 7.26
C LEU A 202 2.33 14.21 8.19
N GLN A 203 1.80 14.25 9.41
CA GLN A 203 2.28 15.12 10.48
C GLN A 203 2.17 14.42 11.83
N VAL A 204 3.19 14.55 12.66
CA VAL A 204 3.10 14.17 14.07
C VAL A 204 2.35 15.28 14.81
N ARG A 205 1.20 14.98 15.41
CA ARG A 205 0.39 15.96 16.13
C ARG A 205 1.07 16.38 17.42
N GLU A 206 0.90 17.65 17.78
CA GLU A 206 1.18 18.15 19.12
C GLU A 206 -0.07 17.98 19.98
N MET A 207 0.02 17.14 21.00
CA MET A 207 -1.13 16.75 21.83
C MET A 207 -1.31 17.64 23.07
N GLY A 208 -0.39 18.58 23.32
CA GLY A 208 -0.46 19.49 24.48
C GLY A 208 -0.09 18.83 25.81
N HIS A 209 0.46 17.62 25.75
CA HIS A 209 1.07 16.89 26.86
C HIS A 209 2.37 16.22 26.36
N PRO A 210 3.30 15.81 27.24
CA PRO A 210 4.51 15.13 26.82
C PRO A 210 4.22 13.88 25.97
N GLN A 211 4.94 13.72 24.86
CA GLN A 211 4.84 12.61 23.88
C GLN A 211 6.17 11.84 23.78
N ASN A 212 6.91 11.73 24.89
CA ASN A 212 8.27 11.15 24.86
C ASN A 212 8.28 9.61 24.78
N TYR A 213 7.12 8.95 24.83
CA TYR A 213 6.97 7.49 24.97
C TYR A 213 7.18 6.69 23.67
N TRP A 214 7.67 7.35 22.62
CA TRP A 214 8.09 6.77 21.34
C TRP A 214 9.40 7.41 20.86
N GLN A 215 10.10 8.12 21.75
CA GLN A 215 11.23 8.96 21.38
C GLN A 215 12.42 8.08 21.00
N GLY A 216 12.77 8.01 19.73
CA GLY A 216 13.86 7.16 19.24
C GLY A 216 13.34 5.99 18.40
N ASP A 217 12.07 5.64 18.56
CA ASP A 217 11.39 4.62 17.76
C ASP A 217 11.35 4.97 16.28
N VAL A 218 11.25 3.92 15.47
CA VAL A 218 11.15 4.02 14.01
C VAL A 218 9.92 3.26 13.53
N CYS A 219 9.18 3.82 12.59
CA CYS A 219 8.13 3.10 11.87
C CYS A 219 8.38 3.12 10.36
N GLU A 220 8.38 1.94 9.77
CA GLU A 220 8.27 1.74 8.33
C GLU A 220 6.77 1.67 7.97
N LEU A 221 6.34 2.57 7.09
CA LEU A 221 5.04 2.54 6.44
C LEU A 221 5.20 1.86 5.08
N ILE A 222 4.58 0.69 4.93
CA ILE A 222 4.61 -0.12 3.73
C ILE A 222 3.24 -0.03 3.08
N VAL A 223 3.21 0.36 1.81
CA VAL A 223 1.98 0.46 1.01
C VAL A 223 1.86 -0.73 0.09
N TYR A 224 0.73 -1.43 0.19
CA TYR A 224 0.33 -2.50 -0.70
C TYR A 224 -0.68 -1.95 -1.69
N VAL A 225 -0.48 -2.25 -2.97
CA VAL A 225 -1.41 -1.91 -4.04
C VAL A 225 -1.88 -3.19 -4.71
N GLY A 226 -3.19 -3.35 -4.81
CA GLY A 226 -3.86 -4.46 -5.48
C GLY A 226 -4.65 -3.94 -6.67
N LEU A 227 -4.81 -4.77 -7.70
CA LEU A 227 -5.72 -4.48 -8.80
C LEU A 227 -6.64 -5.67 -9.02
N ALA A 228 -7.93 -5.36 -9.04
CA ALA A 228 -8.99 -6.31 -9.29
C ALA A 228 -9.42 -6.28 -10.76
N GLN A 229 -9.84 -7.42 -11.30
CA GLN A 229 -10.32 -7.55 -12.68
C GLN A 229 -11.84 -7.50 -12.78
N ASP A 230 -12.55 -7.53 -11.65
CA ASP A 230 -14.01 -7.59 -11.57
C ASP A 230 -14.47 -6.95 -10.26
N GLU A 231 -15.62 -6.28 -10.30
CA GLU A 231 -16.22 -5.56 -9.16
C GLU A 231 -16.46 -6.45 -7.92
N SER A 232 -16.48 -7.77 -8.07
CA SER A 232 -16.71 -8.70 -6.96
C SER A 232 -15.45 -9.19 -6.26
N GLN A 233 -14.27 -8.74 -6.70
CA GLN A 233 -12.99 -9.20 -6.19
C GLN A 233 -12.41 -8.21 -5.17
N ASP A 234 -12.31 -8.65 -3.91
CA ASP A 234 -11.44 -8.03 -2.92
C ASP A 234 -10.06 -8.72 -2.99
N VAL A 235 -9.01 -8.02 -3.40
CA VAL A 235 -7.65 -8.54 -3.60
C VAL A 235 -6.70 -8.20 -2.46
N LEU A 236 -7.05 -7.24 -1.60
CA LEU A 236 -6.32 -6.90 -0.39
C LEU A 236 -7.17 -7.12 0.87
N GLU A 237 -6.46 -7.16 1.99
CA GLU A 237 -7.02 -7.14 3.33
C GLU A 237 -6.21 -6.14 4.18
N PRO A 238 -6.78 -5.59 5.27
CA PRO A 238 -6.03 -4.72 6.16
C PRO A 238 -4.73 -5.38 6.64
N LYS A 239 -3.59 -4.72 6.44
CA LYS A 239 -2.28 -5.33 6.70
C LYS A 239 -1.78 -5.11 8.14
N GLY A 240 -2.38 -4.17 8.86
CA GLY A 240 -2.19 -4.03 10.29
C GLY A 240 -0.85 -3.42 10.69
N PHE A 241 -0.46 -3.76 11.91
CA PHE A 241 0.71 -3.22 12.59
C PHE A 241 1.51 -4.37 13.20
N GLU A 242 2.83 -4.30 13.04
CA GLU A 242 3.82 -5.21 13.59
C GLU A 242 4.81 -4.41 14.44
N MET A 243 5.03 -4.85 15.67
CA MET A 243 6.02 -4.27 16.57
C MET A 243 7.20 -5.22 16.74
N VAL A 244 8.41 -4.72 16.51
CA VAL A 244 9.66 -5.46 16.60
C VAL A 244 10.42 -4.97 17.82
N LEU A 245 10.65 -5.88 18.77
CA LEU A 245 11.45 -5.63 19.98
C LEU A 245 12.91 -6.11 19.80
N PRO A 246 13.86 -5.52 20.54
CA PRO A 246 15.24 -5.99 20.65
C PRO A 246 15.40 -7.44 21.12
#